data_AF-A0A5E4XIS5-F1
#
_entry.id   AF-A0A5E4XIS5-F1
#
_cell.length_a   1.000
_cell.length_b   1.000
_cell.length_c   1.000
_cell.angle_alpha   90.00
_cell.angle_beta   90.00
_cell.angle_gamma   90.00
#
_symmetry.space_group_name_H-M   'P 1'
#
loop_
_entity.id
_entity.type
_entity.pdbx_description
1 polymer ?
#
loop_
_entity_poly.entity_id
_entity_poly.type
_entity_poly.pdbx_seq_one_letter_code
_entity_poly.pdbx_strand_id
1 'polypeptide(L)' 'MSELHDRPDSPCIGVCSTLFDDVCKGCGRTAYEVSNWVFFTDDEKAAVWERINREGTAMRYCDKGSTTSRT' A
#
# COMPACT_ATOMS: atom_id res chain seq x y z
N MET A 1 -10.87 18.30 -18.36
CA MET A 1 -9.79 18.26 -17.36
C MET A 1 -9.79 16.84 -16.79
N SER A 2 -9.38 15.80 -17.52
CA SER A 2 -8.09 15.56 -18.17
C SER A 2 -6.95 15.49 -17.15
N GLU A 3 -6.87 14.40 -16.37
CA GLU A 3 -5.81 13.38 -16.46
C GLU A 3 -6.16 12.21 -15.51
N LEU A 4 -6.40 11.05 -16.11
CA LEU A 4 -6.58 9.77 -15.43
C LEU A 4 -5.27 9.42 -14.75
N HIS A 5 -5.22 9.57 -13.42
CA HIS A 5 -4.07 9.17 -12.62
C HIS A 5 -3.92 7.65 -12.70
N ASP A 6 -2.95 7.19 -13.50
CA ASP A 6 -2.62 5.76 -13.71
C ASP A 6 -2.16 5.07 -12.40
N ARG A 7 -1.80 5.87 -11.38
CA ARG A 7 -1.43 5.40 -10.05
C ARG A 7 -2.20 6.18 -8.98
N PRO A 8 -2.80 5.50 -7.98
CA PRO A 8 -3.47 6.19 -6.88
C PRO A 8 -2.45 6.99 -6.04
N ASP A 9 -2.89 8.14 -5.51
CA ASP A 9 -2.06 9.03 -4.68
C ASP A 9 -1.56 8.38 -3.38
N SER A 10 -2.14 7.25 -2.97
CA SER A 10 -1.80 6.53 -1.75
C SER A 10 -1.94 5.02 -1.95
N PRO A 11 -1.02 4.19 -1.44
CA PRO A 11 -1.11 2.74 -1.53
C PRO A 11 -2.17 2.13 -0.57
N CYS A 12 -2.97 2.96 0.11
CA CYS A 12 -3.96 2.52 1.10
C CYS A 12 -5.19 1.87 0.46
N ILE A 13 -5.60 0.71 0.97
CA ILE A 13 -6.81 -0.01 0.53
C ILE A 13 -7.92 -0.01 1.60
N GLY A 14 -7.81 0.83 2.63
CA GLY A 14 -8.77 0.87 3.74
C GLY A 14 -8.66 -0.28 4.75
N VAL A 15 -7.65 -1.16 4.60
CA VAL A 15 -7.33 -2.23 5.55
C VAL A 15 -6.02 -1.90 6.26
N CYS A 16 -6.04 -1.89 7.59
CA CYS A 16 -4.90 -1.56 8.41
C CYS A 16 -4.60 -2.68 9.42
N SER A 17 -3.34 -3.13 9.48
CA SER A 17 -2.85 -4.07 10.49
C SER A 17 -1.69 -3.52 11.32
N THR A 18 -1.34 -2.24 11.18
CA THR A 18 -0.21 -1.61 11.88
C THR A 18 -0.38 -1.51 13.39
N LEU A 19 -1.56 -1.87 13.92
CA LEU A 19 -1.79 -1.98 15.35
C LEU A 19 -1.11 -3.22 15.96
N PHE A 20 -0.87 -4.25 15.14
CA PHE A 20 -0.33 -5.55 15.58
C PHE A 20 0.94 -5.96 14.81
N ASP A 21 1.21 -5.33 13.67
CA ASP A 21 2.37 -5.59 12.81
C ASP A 21 3.20 -4.32 12.60
N ASP A 22 4.51 -4.45 12.43
CA ASP A 22 5.39 -3.32 12.10
C ASP A 22 5.13 -2.75 10.68
N VAL A 23 4.70 -3.63 9.76
CA VAL A 23 4.34 -3.30 8.38
C VAL A 23 2.88 -3.67 8.14
N CYS A 24 2.11 -2.72 7.59
CA CYS A 24 0.72 -2.92 7.24
C CYS A 24 0.57 -4.00 6.18
N LYS A 25 -0.07 -5.11 6.51
CA LYS A 25 -0.37 -6.17 5.52
C LYS A 25 -1.33 -5.72 4.42
N GLY A 26 -2.09 -4.65 4.64
CA GLY A 26 -2.99 -4.08 3.63
C GLY A 26 -2.25 -3.28 2.55
N CYS A 27 -1.52 -2.24 2.97
CA CYS A 27 -0.88 -1.29 2.07
C CYS A 27 0.64 -1.43 1.94
N GLY A 28 1.31 -2.19 2.80
CA GLY A 28 2.77 -2.39 2.81
C GLY A 28 3.58 -1.28 3.47
N ARG A 29 2.93 -0.27 4.06
CA ARG A 29 3.58 0.85 4.77
C ARG A 29 3.76 0.55 6.26
N THR A 30 4.75 1.16 6.88
CA THR A 30 4.89 1.17 8.34
C THR A 30 3.89 2.16 8.98
N ALA A 31 3.65 2.02 10.29
CA ALA A 31 2.79 2.96 11.03
C ALA A 31 3.26 4.43 10.87
N TYR A 32 4.57 4.65 10.85
CA TYR A 32 5.16 5.97 10.67
C TYR A 32 4.83 6.57 9.29
N GLU A 33 4.99 5.79 8.22
CA GLU A 33 4.71 6.24 6.85
C GLU A 33 3.22 6.47 6.62
N VAL A 34 2.34 5.69 7.28
CA VAL A 34 0.89 5.89 7.20
C VAL A 34 0.50 7.23 7.84
N SER A 35 1.00 7.53 9.04
CA SER A 35 0.69 8.77 9.76
C SER A 35 1.30 10.01 9.12
N ASN A 36 2.52 9.89 8.56
CA ASN A 36 3.26 11.02 8.01
C ASN A 36 3.09 11.21 6.49
N TRP A 37 2.27 10.39 5.83
CA TRP A 37 2.10 10.40 4.37
C TRP A 37 1.82 11.79 3.77
N VAL A 38 1.03 12.59 4.48
CA VAL A 38 0.64 13.94 4.04
C VAL A 38 1.79 14.95 4.08
N PHE A 39 2.82 14.68 4.88
CA PHE A 39 4.00 15.54 5.05
C PHE A 39 5.16 15.13 4.14
N PHE A 40 5.09 13.95 3.52
CA PHE A 40 6.14 13.48 2.64
C PHE A 40 6.15 14.26 1.32
N THR A 41 7.37 14.55 0.88
CA THR A 41 7.69 15.05 -0.46
C THR A 41 7.40 13.99 -1.52
N ASP A 42 7.36 14.40 -2.79
CA ASP A 42 7.07 13.48 -3.89
C ASP A 42 8.16 12.38 -4.00
N ASP A 43 9.43 12.75 -3.82
CA ASP A 43 10.56 11.82 -3.77
C ASP A 43 10.42 10.78 -2.63
N GLU A 44 10.04 11.21 -1.43
CA GLU A 44 9.81 10.30 -0.30
C GLU A 44 8.64 9.35 -0.58
N LYS A 45 7.55 9.86 -1.16
CA LYS A 45 6.43 9.01 -1.58
C LYS A 45 6.85 8.02 -2.65
N ALA A 46 7.65 8.43 -3.63
CA ALA A 46 8.18 7.58 -4.68
C ALA A 46 9.06 6.46 -4.12
N ALA A 47 9.93 6.76 -3.14
CA ALA A 47 10.77 5.78 -2.46
C ALA A 47 9.92 4.73 -1.70
N VAL A 48 8.86 5.16 -1.01
CA VAL A 48 7.92 4.25 -0.34
C VAL A 48 7.19 3.38 -1.36
N TRP A 49 6.74 3.96 -2.47
CA TRP A 49 6.13 3.21 -3.57
C TRP A 49 7.05 2.15 -4.16
N GLU A 50 8.31 2.49 -4.42
CA GLU A 50 9.32 1.55 -4.90
C GLU A 50 9.52 0.41 -3.91
N ARG A 51 9.66 0.71 -2.61
CA ARG A 51 9.82 -0.33 -1.57
C ARG A 51 8.63 -1.30 -1.58
N ILE A 52 7.41 -0.78 -1.51
CA ILE A 52 6.22 -1.63 -1.42
C ILE A 52 6.06 -2.47 -2.70
N ASN A 53 6.34 -1.89 -3.87
CA ASN A 53 6.34 -2.60 -5.15
C ASN A 53 7.40 -3.70 -5.22
N ARG A 54 8.59 -3.45 -4.66
CA ARG A 54 9.66 -4.42 -4.58
C ARG A 54 9.34 -5.56 -3.61
N GLU A 55 8.71 -5.25 -2.48
CA GLU A 55 8.33 -6.25 -1.47
C GLU A 55 7.16 -7.12 -1.93
N GLY A 56 6.13 -6.52 -2.54
CA GLY A 56 4.98 -7.26 -3.07
C GLY A 56 4.17 -8.05 -2.03
N THR A 57 4.42 -7.83 -0.73
CA THR A 57 3.83 -8.61 0.38
C THR A 57 2.43 -8.15 0.79
N ALA A 58 2.02 -6.97 0.34
CA ALA A 58 0.78 -6.34 0.75
C ALA A 58 -0.44 -6.90 -0.01
N MET A 59 -1.57 -7.01 0.68
CA MET A 59 -2.85 -7.50 0.14
C MET A 59 -3.34 -6.70 -1.07
N ARG A 60 -2.87 -5.46 -1.27
CA ARG A 60 -3.19 -4.67 -2.48
C ARG A 60 -2.72 -5.31 -3.79
N TYR A 61 -1.77 -6.25 -3.74
CA TYR A 61 -1.32 -7.01 -4.91
C TYR A 61 -2.05 -8.36 -5.06
N CYS A 62 -2.72 -8.80 -4.01
CA CYS A 62 -3.54 -10.00 -4.05
C CYS A 62 -4.91 -9.61 -4.62
N ASP A 63 -5.01 -9.74 -5.95
CA ASP A 63 -6.26 -9.66 -6.68
C ASP A 63 -7.32 -10.55 -6.01
N LYS A 64 -8.52 -10.02 -5.78
CA LYS A 64 -9.63 -10.78 -5.20
C LYS A 64 -10.10 -11.81 -6.22
N GLY A 65 -9.43 -12.97 -6.28
CA GLY A 65 -9.80 -14.00 -7.25
C GLY A 65 -9.40 -15.45 -6.95
N SER A 66 -8.27 -15.74 -6.28
CA SER A 66 -7.88 -17.15 -6.09
C SER A 66 -8.10 -17.63 -4.66
N THR A 67 -8.99 -18.61 -4.51
CA THR A 67 -9.03 -19.62 -3.43
C THR A 67 -10.09 -19.44 -2.33
N THR A 68 -11.36 -19.38 -2.72
CA THR A 68 -12.36 -20.27 -2.09
C THR A 68 -12.73 -21.36 -3.10
N SER A 69 -11.88 -22.37 -3.19
CA SER A 69 -12.22 -23.73 -3.63
C SER A 69 -11.14 -24.64 -3.06
N ARG A 70 -11.27 -24.90 -1.76
CA ARG A 70 -10.63 -26.05 -1.12
C ARG A 70 -11.53 -27.24 -1.45
N THR A 71 -11.11 -28.09 -2.38
CA THR A 71 -11.53 -29.49 -2.42
C THR A 71 -10.42 -30.31 -1.78
#